data_AF-A0A933FIP7-F1
#
_entry.id   AF-A0A933FIP7-F1
#
_cell.length_a   1.000
_cell.length_b   1.000
_cell.length_c   1.000
_cell.angle_alpha   90.00
_cell.angle_beta   90.00
_cell.angle_gamma   90.00
#
_symmetry.space_group_name_H-M   'P 1'
#
loop_
_entity.id
_entity.type
_entity.pdbx_description
1 polymer ?
#
loop_
_entity_poly.entity_id
_entity_poly.type
_entity_poly.pdbx_seq_one_letter_code
_entity_poly.pdbx_strand_id
1 'polypeptide(L)' 'IMTEHTANPVPLYLVTDKLRKVKLGEGILADVAPTILDLMDIPKPREMSGFSLLRM' A
#
# COMPACT_ATOMS: atom_id res chain seq x y z
N ILE A 1 13.03 -23.31 20.03
CA ILE A 1 13.43 -22.27 19.07
C ILE A 1 12.14 -21.85 18.37
N MET A 2 11.78 -20.57 18.32
CA MET A 2 10.64 -20.12 17.51
C MET A 2 11.06 -20.12 16.04
N THR A 3 10.32 -20.82 15.19
CA THR A 3 10.58 -20.96 13.75
C THR A 3 9.35 -20.66 12.89
N GLU A 4 8.25 -20.21 13.51
CA GLU A 4 6.99 -19.89 12.86
C GLU A 4 6.91 -18.41 12.44
N HIS A 5 5.98 -18.11 11.54
CA HIS A 5 5.67 -16.73 11.17
C HIS A 5 5.01 -15.99 12.33
N THR A 6 5.22 -14.68 12.41
CA THR A 6 4.53 -13.79 13.35
C THR A 6 3.35 -13.10 12.68
N ALA A 7 2.30 -12.78 13.44
CA ALA A 7 1.18 -11.94 12.98
C ALA A 7 1.46 -10.43 13.09
N ASN A 8 2.73 -10.05 13.24
CA ASN A 8 3.12 -8.64 13.37
C ASN A 8 2.83 -7.87 12.07
N PRO A 9 2.47 -6.58 12.18
CA PRO A 9 2.35 -5.72 11.01
C PRO A 9 3.70 -5.61 10.29
N VAL A 10 3.64 -5.41 8.98
CA VAL A 10 4.82 -5.22 8.13
C VAL A 10 4.97 -3.76 7.72
N PRO A 11 6.20 -3.24 7.60
CA PRO A 11 6.41 -1.89 7.12
C PRO A 11 6.13 -1.79 5.61
N LEU A 12 5.58 -0.65 5.18
CA LEU A 12 5.42 -0.29 3.77
C LEU A 12 6.10 1.07 3.54
N TYR A 13 6.92 1.15 2.50
CA TYR A 13 7.70 2.34 2.18
C TYR A 13 7.33 2.88 0.79
N LEU A 14 7.05 4.19 0.72
CA LEU A 14 6.95 4.93 -0.52
C LEU A 14 8.28 5.69 -0.74
N VAL A 15 9.07 5.27 -1.74
CA VAL A 15 10.36 5.88 -2.07
C VAL A 15 10.24 6.65 -3.38
N THR A 16 10.28 7.97 -3.30
CA THR A 16 10.10 8.84 -4.46
C THR A 16 10.65 10.24 -4.18
N ASP A 17 11.17 10.87 -5.23
CA ASP A 17 11.61 12.25 -5.28
C ASP A 17 10.45 13.25 -5.43
N LYS A 18 9.35 12.84 -6.08
CA LYS A 18 8.23 13.72 -6.47
C LYS A 18 7.13 13.84 -5.41
N LEU A 19 6.85 12.79 -4.66
CA LEU A 19 5.70 12.73 -3.73
C LEU A 19 6.10 12.84 -2.25
N ARG A 20 7.07 13.71 -1.92
CA ARG A 20 7.61 13.84 -0.55
C ARG A 20 6.59 14.25 0.51
N LYS A 21 5.47 14.86 0.11
CA LYS A 21 4.41 15.29 1.03
C LYS A 21 3.33 14.22 1.24
N VAL A 22 3.28 13.20 0.38
CA VAL A 22 2.29 12.13 0.46
C VAL A 22 2.66 11.22 1.63
N LYS A 23 1.66 10.89 2.44
CA LYS A 23 1.80 9.91 3.52
C LYS A 23 1.01 8.66 3.18
N LEU A 24 1.57 7.51 3.51
CA LEU A 24 0.83 6.26 3.47
C LEU A 24 -0.09 6.17 4.69
N GLY A 25 -1.35 5.82 4.45
CA GLY A 25 -2.29 5.45 5.50
C GLY A 25 -2.05 4.03 6.01
N GLU A 26 -2.67 3.70 7.15
CA GLU A 26 -2.78 2.32 7.61
C GLU A 26 -3.72 1.51 6.70
N GLY A 27 -3.42 0.22 6.53
CA GLY A 27 -4.22 -0.69 5.71
C GLY A 27 -3.69 -2.12 5.76
N ILE A 28 -4.12 -2.92 4.78
CA ILE A 28 -3.80 -4.34 4.65
C ILE A 28 -3.01 -4.63 3.37
N LEU A 29 -2.48 -5.86 3.24
CA LEU A 29 -1.71 -6.25 2.05
C LEU A 29 -2.50 -6.14 0.74
N ALA A 30 -3.82 -6.29 0.77
CA ALA A 30 -4.68 -6.16 -0.41
C ALA A 30 -4.73 -4.73 -0.97
N ASP A 31 -4.33 -3.72 -0.17
CA ASP A 31 -4.33 -2.31 -0.55
C ASP A 31 -3.08 -1.92 -1.35
N VAL A 32 -2.05 -2.78 -1.38
CA VAL A 32 -0.78 -2.50 -2.07
C VAL A 32 -0.98 -2.38 -3.58
N ALA A 33 -1.70 -3.30 -4.21
CA ALA A 33 -1.94 -3.24 -5.65
C ALA A 33 -2.78 -2.02 -6.08
N PRO A 34 -3.92 -1.70 -5.44
CA PRO A 34 -4.62 -0.44 -5.65
C PRO A 34 -3.75 0.81 -5.48
N THR A 35 -2.87 0.83 -4.48
CA THR A 35 -1.91 1.94 -4.26
C THR A 35 -0.94 2.11 -5.43
N ILE A 36 -0.44 1.00 -5.99
CA ILE A 36 0.44 1.04 -7.17
C ILE A 36 -0.31 1.56 -8.40
N LEU A 37 -1.55 1.12 -8.63
CA LEU A 37 -2.37 1.61 -9.74
C LEU A 37 -2.60 3.12 -9.65
N ASP A 38 -2.89 3.62 -8.44
CA ASP A 38 -3.06 5.05 -8.17
C ASP A 38 -1.76 5.85 -8.46
N LEU A 39 -0.60 5.34 -8.04
CA LEU A 39 0.71 5.94 -8.38
C LEU A 39 0.98 6.00 -9.89
N MET A 40 0.43 5.04 -10.65
CA MET A 40 0.60 4.92 -12.09
C MET A 40 -0.48 5.66 -12.89
N ASP A 41 -1.44 6.31 -12.23
CA ASP A 41 -2.62 6.92 -12.86
C ASP A 41 -3.43 5.90 -13.70
N ILE A 42 -3.55 4.66 -13.19
CA ILE A 42 -4.31 3.57 -13.80
C ILE A 42 -5.60 3.35 -13.01
N PRO A 43 -6.79 3.27 -13.66
CA PRO A 43 -8.03 3.03 -12.96
C PRO A 43 -8.05 1.66 -12.28
N LYS A 44 -8.44 1.63 -11.01
CA LYS A 44 -8.62 0.39 -10.25
C LYS A 44 -9.79 -0.43 -10.81
N PRO A 45 -9.60 -1.72 -11.14
CA PRO A 45 -10.69 -2.59 -11.59
C PRO A 45 -11.69 -2.87 -10.45
N ARG A 46 -12.92 -3.23 -10.81
CA ARG A 46 -14.04 -3.38 -9.85
C ARG A 46 -13.88 -4.61 -8.95
N GLU A 47 -13.14 -5.60 -9.41
CA GLU A 47 -12.82 -6.84 -8.70
C GLU A 47 -11.86 -6.61 -7.52
N MET A 48 -11.08 -5.52 -7.53
CA MET A 48 -10.19 -5.17 -6.42
C MET A 48 -10.99 -4.54 -5.27
N SER A 49 -11.10 -5.28 -4.16
CA SER A 49 -11.75 -4.82 -2.93
C SER A 49 -10.90 -3.86 -2.11
N GLY A 50 -9.57 -3.93 -2.22
CA GLY A 50 -8.64 -3.02 -1.52
C GLY A 50 -8.72 -1.57 -2.03
N PHE A 51 -8.13 -0.64 -1.29
CA PHE A 51 -8.11 0.79 -1.60
C PHE A 51 -6.68 1.33 -1.64
N SER A 52 -6.48 2.49 -2.27
CA SER A 52 -5.15 3.13 -2.29
C SER A 52 -4.80 3.66 -0.90
N LEU A 53 -3.56 3.44 -0.47
CA LEU A 53 -3.00 3.93 0.78
C LEU A 53 -2.41 5.33 0.65
N LEU A 54 -2.36 5.92 -0.56
CA LEU A 54 -1.92 7.30 -0.73
C LEU A 54 -2.91 8.25 -0.05
N ARG A 55 -2.46 9.00 0.96
CA ARG A 55 -3.21 10.11 1.55
C ARG A 55 -2.54 11.42 1.17
N MET A 56 -3.29 12.28 0.48
CA MET A 56 -2.89 13.64 0.11
C MET A 56 -2.99 14.60 1.29
#